data_AF-A0A1V6EZH0-F1
#
_entry.id   AF-A0A1V6EZH0-F1
#
_cell.length_a   1.000
_cell.length_b   1.000
_cell.length_c   1.000
_cell.angle_alpha   90.00
_cell.angle_beta   90.00
_cell.angle_gamma   90.00
#
_symmetry.space_group_name_H-M   'P 1'
#
loop_
_entity.id
_entity.type
_entity.pdbx_description
1 polymer ?
#
loop_
_entity_poly.entity_id
_entity_poly.type
_entity_poly.pdbx_seq_one_letter_code
_entity_poly.pdbx_strand_id
1 'polypeptide(L)'
;MKRCLCLTAALFALMNSAAPATLTEEQQGRLLQALSTMGAAPLTSESREICDYVMREELDLQDRVTLFDQFFAGQAFTAHHAYNLEAHLHYATADKERMARFAGGFAASSLRHAWQRAETAGITPLSALPFLESIFNKGVNNVTEALASGIEDILGSQAVNLAPFLTLDTLHSRETVIEAMQTCITLGVFSTKHNSAAWIVSPKNTADFYENTKVWLFDANLLRPEHLTSLESLFSSVPATLHGIITLFVPEATGFSAADTSRFRIPGMSLDIPLVDMEPMRDLSMYPAGALMRPIPEFTATVLERLAATIQTHQLQQRPDLRERVHHFFTLMTARADPTVVSLFPPDFAYRTPEERMTYLGFYWLANSHALLETAVAQAEQGVRAPLFALLLEADLCSEQGDTAPLFRVNPTGVLFSEETALRRVPHGPGLTHVNGIAFSSRLWQYDMADLVRIPQPF
;
A
#
# COMPACT_ATOMS: atom_id res chain seq x y z
N MET A 1 29.96 -19.62 -63.72
CA MET A 1 29.86 -20.98 -64.28
C MET A 1 29.78 -21.98 -63.12
N LYS A 2 28.70 -22.80 -63.09
CA LYS A 2 28.42 -24.01 -62.27
C LYS A 2 28.26 -23.80 -60.75
N ARG A 3 27.06 -23.73 -60.15
CA ARG A 3 25.97 -24.73 -59.91
C ARG A 3 26.31 -25.87 -58.91
N CYS A 4 25.63 -25.84 -57.77
CA CYS A 4 25.00 -26.93 -56.98
C CYS A 4 24.26 -26.22 -55.82
N LEU A 5 22.93 -26.08 -55.68
CA LEU A 5 21.76 -26.90 -56.04
C LEU A 5 21.83 -28.32 -55.44
N CYS A 6 21.45 -28.43 -54.16
CA CYS A 6 20.62 -29.49 -53.56
C CYS A 6 20.72 -29.43 -52.03
N LEU A 7 19.73 -28.81 -51.35
CA LEU A 7 19.20 -29.18 -50.03
C LEU A 7 18.07 -28.22 -49.63
N THR A 8 17.01 -28.20 -50.44
CA THR A 8 15.74 -27.49 -50.22
C THR A 8 14.59 -28.44 -49.87
N ALA A 9 14.85 -29.57 -49.19
CA ALA A 9 13.81 -30.60 -48.99
C ALA A 9 13.73 -31.25 -47.60
N ALA A 10 14.49 -30.82 -46.58
CA ALA A 10 14.40 -31.45 -45.26
C ALA A 10 14.84 -30.53 -44.11
N LEU A 11 14.02 -29.53 -43.81
CA LEU A 11 13.68 -29.10 -42.44
C LEU A 11 12.49 -28.13 -42.45
N PHE A 12 11.56 -28.40 -43.37
CA PHE A 12 10.18 -27.90 -43.38
C PHE A 12 9.29 -28.75 -42.45
N ALA A 13 9.88 -29.38 -41.43
CA ALA A 13 9.26 -30.28 -40.49
C ALA A 13 9.75 -29.94 -39.08
N LEU A 14 9.14 -28.90 -38.49
CA LEU A 14 9.01 -28.57 -37.06
C LEU A 14 8.67 -27.09 -36.82
N MET A 15 7.99 -26.44 -37.78
CA MET A 15 7.10 -25.32 -37.48
C MET A 15 5.66 -25.76 -37.74
N ASN A 16 5.24 -26.83 -37.06
CA ASN A 16 3.84 -26.97 -36.70
C ASN A 16 3.62 -26.02 -35.51
N SER A 17 3.60 -24.71 -35.78
CA SER A 17 2.80 -23.83 -34.92
C SER A 17 1.37 -24.29 -35.17
N ALA A 18 0.89 -25.20 -34.32
CA ALA A 18 -0.53 -25.52 -34.27
C ALA A 18 -1.25 -24.17 -34.19
N ALA A 19 -2.14 -23.89 -35.16
CA ALA A 19 -3.01 -22.75 -35.05
C ALA A 19 -3.69 -22.82 -33.67
N PRO A 20 -3.78 -21.70 -32.92
CA PRO A 20 -4.43 -21.72 -31.62
C PRO A 20 -5.80 -22.36 -31.79
N ALA A 21 -6.07 -23.39 -30.98
CA ALA A 21 -7.25 -24.22 -31.14
C ALA A 21 -8.48 -23.39 -30.74
N THR A 22 -9.23 -22.88 -31.72
CA THR A 22 -10.46 -22.13 -31.47
C THR A 22 -11.54 -23.04 -30.88
N LEU A 23 -12.33 -22.55 -29.93
CA LEU A 23 -13.47 -23.31 -29.40
C LEU A 23 -14.50 -23.60 -30.51
N THR A 24 -15.03 -24.82 -30.53
CA THR A 24 -16.23 -25.09 -31.34
C THR A 24 -17.46 -24.47 -30.68
N GLU A 25 -18.50 -24.13 -31.46
CA GLU A 25 -19.75 -23.57 -30.92
C GLU A 25 -20.37 -24.45 -29.82
N GLU A 26 -20.28 -25.78 -29.97
CA GLU A 26 -20.75 -26.75 -28.98
C GLU A 26 -19.94 -26.69 -27.67
N GLN A 27 -18.62 -26.51 -27.76
CA GLN A 27 -17.76 -26.36 -26.59
C GLN A 27 -18.02 -25.03 -25.87
N GLN A 28 -18.17 -23.95 -26.63
CA GLN A 28 -18.55 -22.63 -26.11
C GLN A 28 -19.90 -22.69 -25.39
N GLY A 29 -20.91 -23.31 -26.00
CA GLY A 29 -22.24 -23.48 -25.38
C GLY A 29 -22.19 -24.27 -24.07
N ARG A 30 -21.42 -25.36 -24.02
CA ARG A 30 -21.23 -26.14 -22.79
C ARG A 30 -20.53 -25.34 -21.69
N LEU A 31 -19.52 -24.55 -22.05
CA LEU A 31 -18.79 -23.74 -21.09
C LEU A 31 -19.64 -22.61 -20.52
N LEU A 32 -20.43 -21.93 -21.35
CA LEU A 32 -21.40 -20.92 -20.88
C LEU A 32 -22.43 -21.54 -19.93
N GLN A 33 -22.92 -22.74 -20.23
CA GLN A 33 -23.83 -23.47 -19.34
C GLN A 33 -23.16 -23.83 -18.02
N ALA A 34 -21.89 -24.26 -18.04
CA ALA A 34 -21.13 -24.57 -16.84
C ALA A 34 -20.93 -23.34 -15.94
N LEU A 35 -20.57 -22.20 -16.53
CA LEU A 35 -20.48 -20.91 -15.83
C LEU A 35 -21.84 -20.50 -15.22
N SER A 36 -22.92 -20.62 -15.99
CA SER A 36 -24.27 -20.31 -15.48
C SER A 36 -24.66 -21.22 -14.32
N THR A 37 -24.28 -22.49 -14.37
CA THR A 37 -24.56 -23.47 -13.30
C THR A 37 -23.76 -23.14 -12.03
N MET A 38 -22.47 -22.78 -12.17
CA MET A 38 -21.66 -22.28 -11.05
C MET A 38 -22.24 -21.02 -10.42
N GLY A 39 -22.86 -20.16 -11.21
CA GLY A 39 -23.47 -18.92 -10.72
C GLY A 39 -24.77 -19.12 -9.95
N ALA A 40 -25.47 -20.22 -10.20
CA ALA A 40 -26.81 -20.48 -9.68
C ALA A 40 -26.80 -21.15 -8.29
N ALA A 41 -25.82 -22.00 -8.00
CA ALA A 41 -25.73 -22.73 -6.74
C ALA A 41 -24.29 -23.18 -6.42
N PRO A 42 -23.98 -23.53 -5.15
CA PRO A 42 -22.76 -24.24 -4.83
C PRO A 42 -22.71 -25.58 -5.56
N LEU A 43 -21.57 -25.90 -6.17
CA LEU A 43 -21.38 -27.19 -6.83
C LEU A 43 -21.08 -28.29 -5.81
N THR A 44 -21.58 -29.50 -6.07
CA THR A 44 -21.28 -30.69 -5.27
C THR A 44 -19.96 -31.36 -5.66
N SER A 45 -19.43 -31.05 -6.84
CA SER A 45 -18.13 -31.49 -7.34
C SER A 45 -17.53 -30.45 -8.29
N GLU A 46 -16.25 -30.57 -8.64
CA GLU A 46 -15.62 -29.71 -9.64
C GLU A 46 -16.36 -29.75 -10.99
N SER A 47 -16.36 -28.63 -11.72
CA SER A 47 -16.89 -28.57 -13.08
C SER A 47 -15.83 -29.09 -14.05
N ARG A 48 -16.11 -30.25 -14.64
CA ARG A 48 -15.22 -30.87 -15.62
C ARG A 48 -15.03 -30.00 -16.86
N GLU A 49 -16.10 -29.35 -17.31
CA GLU A 49 -16.08 -28.48 -18.48
C GLU A 49 -15.11 -27.31 -18.30
N ILE A 50 -15.04 -26.75 -17.09
CA ILE A 50 -14.13 -25.64 -16.77
C ILE A 50 -12.71 -26.15 -16.56
N CYS A 51 -12.52 -27.27 -15.85
CA CYS A 51 -11.20 -27.89 -15.73
C CYS A 51 -10.62 -28.25 -17.12
N ASP A 52 -11.41 -28.88 -17.98
CA ASP A 52 -11.01 -29.24 -19.35
C ASP A 52 -10.70 -28.00 -20.19
N TYR A 53 -11.47 -26.92 -20.04
CA TYR A 53 -11.20 -25.65 -20.71
C TYR A 53 -9.87 -25.05 -20.25
N VAL A 54 -9.66 -24.94 -18.94
CA VAL A 54 -8.46 -24.36 -18.33
C VAL A 54 -7.20 -25.15 -18.70
N MET A 55 -7.31 -26.47 -18.78
CA MET A 55 -6.18 -27.33 -19.16
C MET A 55 -5.76 -27.19 -20.63
N ARG A 56 -6.61 -26.58 -21.48
CA ARG A 56 -6.33 -26.29 -22.90
C ARG A 56 -5.78 -24.87 -23.10
N GLU A 57 -4.91 -24.41 -22.21
CA GLU A 57 -4.39 -23.02 -22.15
C GLU A 57 -3.82 -22.45 -23.48
N GLU A 58 -3.57 -23.27 -24.50
CA GLU A 58 -3.23 -22.84 -25.87
C GLU A 58 -4.36 -22.09 -26.62
N LEU A 59 -5.54 -21.91 -26.00
CA LEU A 59 -6.64 -21.10 -26.52
C LEU A 59 -6.25 -19.63 -26.69
N ASP A 60 -6.67 -19.03 -27.81
CA ASP A 60 -6.45 -17.62 -28.11
C ASP A 60 -7.09 -16.73 -27.01
N LEU A 61 -6.37 -15.70 -26.59
CA LEU A 61 -6.85 -14.70 -25.65
C LEU A 61 -8.17 -14.07 -26.14
N GLN A 62 -8.27 -13.85 -27.45
CA GLN A 62 -9.45 -13.26 -28.07
C GLN A 62 -10.71 -14.12 -27.88
N ASP A 63 -10.59 -15.45 -27.98
CA ASP A 63 -11.69 -16.38 -27.78
C ASP A 63 -12.19 -16.36 -26.33
N ARG A 64 -11.25 -16.27 -25.37
CA ARG A 64 -11.57 -16.16 -23.95
C ARG A 64 -12.33 -14.88 -23.64
N VAL A 65 -11.86 -13.74 -24.15
CA VAL A 65 -12.53 -12.44 -23.99
C VAL A 65 -13.95 -12.50 -24.57
N THR A 66 -14.09 -13.04 -25.78
CA THR A 66 -15.39 -13.18 -26.46
C THR A 66 -16.38 -14.04 -25.68
N LEU A 67 -15.91 -15.16 -25.12
CA LEU A 67 -16.71 -16.04 -24.26
C LEU A 67 -17.22 -15.29 -23.02
N PHE A 68 -16.35 -14.57 -22.32
CA PHE A 68 -16.72 -13.82 -21.12
C PHE A 68 -17.67 -12.67 -21.44
N ASP A 69 -17.47 -11.98 -22.57
CA ASP A 69 -18.38 -10.93 -23.05
C ASP A 69 -19.77 -11.47 -23.31
N GLN A 70 -19.87 -12.63 -23.96
CA GLN A 70 -21.15 -13.29 -24.19
C GLN A 70 -21.84 -13.68 -22.89
N PHE A 71 -21.10 -14.15 -21.89
CA PHE A 71 -21.65 -14.51 -20.59
C PHE A 71 -22.19 -13.28 -19.84
N PHE A 72 -21.36 -12.25 -19.68
CA PHE A 72 -21.72 -11.06 -18.90
C PHE A 72 -22.67 -10.11 -19.63
N ALA A 73 -22.88 -10.28 -20.95
CA ALA A 73 -23.95 -9.61 -21.69
C ALA A 73 -25.34 -9.78 -21.03
N GLY A 74 -25.60 -10.95 -20.41
CA GLY A 74 -26.89 -11.26 -19.77
C GLY A 74 -26.82 -11.71 -18.32
N GLN A 75 -25.64 -11.98 -17.77
CA GLN A 75 -25.47 -12.47 -16.40
C GLN A 75 -24.56 -11.56 -15.56
N ALA A 76 -24.65 -11.69 -14.24
CA ALA A 76 -23.79 -11.02 -13.28
C ALA A 76 -22.89 -12.03 -12.56
N PHE A 77 -21.73 -11.58 -12.08
CA PHE A 77 -20.91 -12.38 -11.17
C PHE A 77 -21.60 -12.48 -9.81
N THR A 78 -21.72 -13.69 -9.27
CA THR A 78 -22.50 -13.98 -8.06
C THR A 78 -21.59 -14.51 -6.94
N ALA A 79 -22.08 -14.49 -5.70
CA ALA A 79 -21.38 -15.12 -4.58
C ALA A 79 -21.13 -16.64 -4.79
N HIS A 80 -21.99 -17.32 -5.56
CA HIS A 80 -21.76 -18.73 -5.91
C HIS A 80 -20.61 -18.90 -6.89
N HIS A 81 -20.42 -17.97 -7.84
CA HIS A 81 -19.21 -17.96 -8.67
C HIS A 81 -17.96 -17.82 -7.80
N ALA A 82 -17.94 -16.86 -6.85
CA ALA A 82 -16.83 -16.67 -5.91
C ALA A 82 -16.50 -17.97 -5.16
N TYR A 83 -17.50 -18.58 -4.53
CA TYR A 83 -17.35 -19.81 -3.74
C TYR A 83 -16.82 -20.96 -4.61
N ASN A 84 -17.43 -21.18 -5.76
CA ASN A 84 -17.06 -22.30 -6.64
C ASN A 84 -15.66 -22.09 -7.25
N LEU A 85 -15.28 -20.86 -7.65
CA LEU A 85 -13.93 -20.58 -8.14
C LEU A 85 -12.86 -20.73 -7.05
N GLU A 86 -13.12 -20.25 -5.83
CA GLU A 86 -12.21 -20.47 -4.70
C GLU A 86 -12.03 -21.97 -4.43
N ALA A 87 -13.11 -22.76 -4.50
CA ALA A 87 -13.03 -24.21 -4.37
C ALA A 87 -12.20 -24.86 -5.49
N HIS A 88 -12.30 -24.40 -6.74
CA HIS A 88 -11.47 -24.91 -7.83
C HIS A 88 -9.97 -24.58 -7.61
N LEU A 89 -9.65 -23.38 -7.14
CA LEU A 89 -8.25 -23.00 -6.84
C LEU A 89 -7.62 -23.86 -5.74
N HIS A 90 -8.43 -24.30 -4.77
CA HIS A 90 -7.94 -25.10 -3.65
C HIS A 90 -7.90 -26.61 -3.97
N TYR A 91 -8.93 -27.13 -4.65
CA TYR A 91 -9.22 -28.56 -4.70
C TYR A 91 -9.36 -29.15 -6.10
N ALA A 92 -9.35 -28.36 -7.17
CA ALA A 92 -9.53 -28.90 -8.52
C ALA A 92 -8.35 -29.75 -8.98
N THR A 93 -8.65 -30.64 -9.93
CA THR A 93 -7.67 -31.46 -10.64
C THR A 93 -6.88 -30.70 -11.70
N ALA A 94 -7.39 -29.53 -12.14
CA ALA A 94 -6.71 -28.66 -13.09
C ALA A 94 -5.47 -27.97 -12.48
N ASP A 95 -4.56 -27.54 -13.35
CA ASP A 95 -3.40 -26.75 -12.94
C ASP A 95 -3.84 -25.46 -12.24
N LYS A 96 -3.23 -25.19 -11.09
CA LYS A 96 -3.64 -24.11 -10.19
C LYS A 96 -3.38 -22.72 -10.77
N GLU A 97 -2.26 -22.54 -11.47
CA GLU A 97 -1.91 -21.24 -12.05
C GLU A 97 -2.81 -20.95 -13.24
N ARG A 98 -3.08 -21.95 -14.09
CA ARG A 98 -4.05 -21.82 -15.19
C ARG A 98 -5.46 -21.50 -14.69
N MET A 99 -5.90 -22.17 -13.63
CA MET A 99 -7.20 -21.89 -13.01
C MET A 99 -7.25 -20.48 -12.41
N ALA A 100 -6.16 -20.03 -11.77
CA ALA A 100 -6.04 -18.69 -11.23
C ALA A 100 -6.13 -17.62 -12.31
N ARG A 101 -5.41 -17.80 -13.43
CA ARG A 101 -5.49 -16.92 -14.60
C ARG A 101 -6.91 -16.86 -15.18
N PHE A 102 -7.57 -18.01 -15.31
CA PHE A 102 -8.97 -18.06 -15.73
C PHE A 102 -9.90 -17.29 -14.78
N ALA A 103 -9.78 -17.55 -13.48
CA ALA A 103 -10.62 -16.91 -12.46
C ALA A 103 -10.39 -15.39 -12.39
N GLY A 104 -9.13 -14.94 -12.51
CA GLY A 104 -8.77 -13.53 -12.60
C GLY A 104 -9.41 -12.83 -13.79
N GLY A 105 -9.31 -13.44 -14.98
CA GLY A 105 -9.95 -12.90 -16.17
C GLY A 105 -11.48 -12.88 -16.09
N PHE A 106 -12.08 -13.94 -15.56
CA PHE A 106 -13.54 -14.00 -15.40
C PHE A 106 -14.05 -12.91 -14.43
N ALA A 107 -13.36 -12.71 -13.30
CA ALA A 107 -13.66 -11.64 -12.35
C ALA A 107 -13.45 -10.25 -12.98
N ALA A 108 -12.33 -10.02 -13.67
CA ALA A 108 -12.02 -8.77 -14.35
C ALA A 108 -13.06 -8.40 -15.42
N SER A 109 -13.48 -9.38 -16.24
CA SER A 109 -14.53 -9.18 -17.24
C SER A 109 -15.85 -8.78 -16.59
N SER A 110 -16.17 -9.37 -15.43
CA SER A 110 -17.39 -8.99 -14.71
C SER A 110 -17.37 -7.55 -14.22
N LEU A 111 -16.22 -7.08 -13.70
CA LEU A 111 -16.03 -5.69 -13.26
C LEU A 111 -16.19 -4.75 -14.46
N ARG A 112 -15.52 -5.05 -15.58
CA ARG A 112 -15.63 -4.28 -16.82
C ARG A 112 -17.08 -4.09 -17.27
N HIS A 113 -17.84 -5.18 -17.37
CA HIS A 113 -19.26 -5.11 -17.78
C HIS A 113 -20.12 -4.36 -16.77
N ALA A 114 -19.88 -4.54 -15.47
CA ALA A 114 -20.63 -3.84 -14.44
C ALA A 114 -20.43 -2.32 -14.53
N TRP A 115 -19.17 -1.86 -14.65
CA TRP A 115 -18.86 -0.44 -14.73
C TRP A 115 -19.27 0.21 -16.05
N GLN A 116 -19.26 -0.52 -17.16
CA GLN A 116 -19.84 -0.04 -18.44
C GLN A 116 -21.34 0.23 -18.35
N ARG A 117 -22.07 -0.51 -17.49
CA ARG A 117 -23.51 -0.33 -17.28
C ARG A 117 -23.84 0.67 -16.18
N ALA A 118 -22.89 0.93 -15.28
CA ALA A 118 -23.08 1.71 -14.05
C ALA A 118 -23.58 3.14 -14.33
N GLU A 119 -23.14 3.76 -15.42
CA GLU A 119 -23.59 5.11 -15.80
C GLU A 119 -25.10 5.19 -16.07
N THR A 120 -25.72 4.09 -16.51
CA THR A 120 -27.14 4.06 -16.89
C THR A 120 -28.05 3.39 -15.87
N ALA A 121 -27.54 2.38 -15.15
CA ALA A 121 -28.34 1.54 -14.25
C ALA A 121 -27.93 1.64 -12.78
N GLY A 122 -26.87 2.40 -12.45
CA GLY A 122 -26.20 2.34 -11.16
C GLY A 122 -25.44 1.02 -10.97
N ILE A 123 -24.87 0.82 -9.78
CA ILE A 123 -24.15 -0.40 -9.44
C ILE A 123 -24.79 -1.16 -8.28
N THR A 124 -24.89 -2.47 -8.44
CA THR A 124 -25.13 -3.41 -7.34
C THR A 124 -23.79 -3.87 -6.78
N PRO A 125 -23.70 -4.22 -5.48
CA PRO A 125 -22.45 -4.67 -4.85
C PRO A 125 -21.74 -5.74 -5.68
N LEU A 126 -20.45 -5.51 -5.98
CA LEU A 126 -19.71 -6.33 -6.93
C LEU A 126 -19.14 -7.56 -6.22
N SER A 127 -19.81 -8.70 -6.35
CA SER A 127 -19.38 -9.97 -5.73
C SER A 127 -17.99 -10.45 -6.19
N ALA A 128 -17.48 -9.92 -7.30
CA ALA A 128 -16.13 -10.17 -7.76
C ALA A 128 -15.06 -9.52 -6.88
N LEU A 129 -15.33 -8.37 -6.23
CA LEU A 129 -14.34 -7.69 -5.39
C LEU A 129 -13.99 -8.52 -4.14
N PRO A 130 -14.95 -8.99 -3.31
CA PRO A 130 -14.64 -9.86 -2.17
C PRO A 130 -13.93 -11.16 -2.57
N PHE A 131 -14.23 -11.70 -3.76
CA PHE A 131 -13.53 -12.87 -4.28
C PHE A 131 -12.04 -12.57 -4.51
N LEU A 132 -11.72 -11.52 -5.26
CA LEU A 132 -10.35 -11.11 -5.55
C LEU A 132 -9.57 -10.82 -4.25
N GLU A 133 -10.18 -10.11 -3.31
CA GLU A 133 -9.59 -9.81 -2.01
C GLU A 133 -9.35 -11.06 -1.15
N SER A 134 -10.27 -12.03 -1.17
CA SER A 134 -10.11 -13.34 -0.50
C SER A 134 -8.88 -14.07 -1.02
N ILE A 135 -8.70 -14.10 -2.35
CA ILE A 135 -7.55 -14.74 -2.98
C ILE A 135 -6.26 -13.97 -2.70
N PHE A 136 -6.26 -12.63 -2.73
CA PHE A 136 -5.08 -11.85 -2.38
C PHE A 136 -4.59 -12.15 -0.95
N ASN A 137 -5.51 -12.22 0.01
CA ASN A 137 -5.18 -12.39 1.42
C ASN A 137 -4.78 -13.84 1.80
N LYS A 138 -5.31 -14.85 1.11
CA LYS A 138 -5.08 -16.28 1.42
C LYS A 138 -4.16 -16.99 0.43
N GLY A 139 -3.99 -16.43 -0.77
CA GLY A 139 -3.32 -17.05 -1.89
C GLY A 139 -1.81 -17.14 -1.69
N VAL A 140 -1.21 -18.16 -2.30
CA VAL A 140 0.25 -18.24 -2.46
C VAL A 140 0.70 -17.39 -3.65
N ASN A 141 1.93 -16.87 -3.60
CA ASN A 141 2.42 -15.87 -4.56
C ASN A 141 2.17 -16.22 -6.04
N ASN A 142 2.43 -17.48 -6.46
CA ASN A 142 2.24 -17.90 -7.84
C ASN A 142 0.76 -17.89 -8.28
N VAL A 143 -0.18 -18.22 -7.39
CA VAL A 143 -1.62 -18.11 -7.66
C VAL A 143 -2.03 -16.65 -7.80
N THR A 144 -1.55 -15.77 -6.92
CA THR A 144 -1.84 -14.33 -6.98
C THR A 144 -1.28 -13.70 -8.26
N GLU A 145 -0.08 -14.08 -8.68
CA GLU A 145 0.56 -13.62 -9.93
C GLU A 145 -0.17 -14.14 -11.19
N ALA A 146 -0.57 -15.41 -11.20
CA ALA A 146 -1.33 -15.96 -12.30
C ALA A 146 -2.72 -15.31 -12.40
N LEU A 147 -3.37 -15.04 -11.26
CA LEU A 147 -4.62 -14.30 -11.20
C LEU A 147 -4.46 -12.87 -11.73
N ALA A 148 -3.39 -12.15 -11.36
CA ALA A 148 -3.05 -10.84 -11.91
C ALA A 148 -2.85 -10.88 -13.43
N SER A 149 -2.18 -11.92 -13.95
CA SER A 149 -2.03 -12.14 -15.40
C SER A 149 -3.39 -12.34 -16.09
N GLY A 150 -4.33 -13.00 -15.42
CA GLY A 150 -5.71 -13.13 -15.90
C GLY A 150 -6.47 -11.81 -15.94
N ILE A 151 -6.22 -10.93 -14.97
CA ILE A 151 -6.78 -9.57 -14.95
C ILE A 151 -6.20 -8.76 -16.11
N GLU A 152 -4.88 -8.82 -16.33
CA GLU A 152 -4.17 -8.16 -17.44
C GLU A 152 -4.74 -8.58 -18.81
N ASP A 153 -4.92 -9.88 -19.01
CA ASP A 153 -5.49 -10.47 -20.22
C ASP A 153 -6.80 -9.78 -20.65
N ILE A 154 -7.63 -9.34 -19.69
CA ILE A 154 -8.93 -8.73 -19.95
C ILE A 154 -8.87 -7.20 -19.93
N LEU A 155 -8.29 -6.62 -18.88
CA LEU A 155 -8.32 -5.17 -18.67
C LEU A 155 -7.22 -4.44 -19.43
N GLY A 156 -6.10 -5.08 -19.74
CA GLY A 156 -4.99 -4.44 -20.47
C GLY A 156 -5.37 -3.94 -21.87
N SER A 157 -6.45 -4.48 -22.47
CA SER A 157 -7.03 -3.99 -23.71
C SER A 157 -8.20 -3.02 -23.53
N GLN A 158 -8.90 -3.10 -22.39
CA GLN A 158 -10.10 -2.32 -22.12
C GLN A 158 -10.24 -2.08 -20.61
N ALA A 159 -9.66 -0.97 -20.16
CA ALA A 159 -9.68 -0.53 -18.79
C ALA A 159 -11.10 -0.26 -18.26
N VAL A 160 -11.26 -0.39 -16.94
CA VAL A 160 -12.45 0.04 -16.21
C VAL A 160 -12.44 1.55 -16.05
N ASN A 161 -13.47 2.24 -16.57
CA ASN A 161 -13.58 3.68 -16.43
C ASN A 161 -14.27 4.07 -15.12
N LEU A 162 -13.47 4.47 -14.13
CA LEU A 162 -13.92 4.87 -12.80
C LEU A 162 -13.88 6.39 -12.60
N ALA A 163 -13.26 7.14 -13.52
CA ALA A 163 -13.08 8.58 -13.40
C ALA A 163 -14.38 9.36 -13.12
N PRO A 164 -15.53 9.08 -13.80
CA PRO A 164 -16.77 9.80 -13.53
C PRO A 164 -17.26 9.67 -12.08
N PHE A 165 -17.04 8.50 -11.46
CA PHE A 165 -17.56 8.16 -10.14
C PHE A 165 -16.69 8.67 -8.98
N LEU A 166 -15.50 9.18 -9.28
CA LEU A 166 -14.50 9.61 -8.30
C LEU A 166 -14.31 11.14 -8.30
N THR A 167 -15.21 11.89 -8.92
CA THR A 167 -15.20 13.36 -8.98
C THR A 167 -16.49 13.94 -8.42
N LEU A 168 -16.46 15.24 -8.08
CA LEU A 168 -17.65 15.96 -7.61
C LEU A 168 -18.59 16.42 -8.75
N ASP A 169 -18.16 16.30 -10.00
CA ASP A 169 -18.88 16.85 -11.16
C ASP A 169 -20.20 16.10 -11.42
N THR A 170 -20.28 14.83 -11.01
CA THR A 170 -21.47 14.00 -11.20
C THR A 170 -21.95 13.44 -9.87
N LEU A 171 -23.22 13.68 -9.55
CA LEU A 171 -23.85 13.14 -8.34
C LEU A 171 -24.16 11.65 -8.55
N HIS A 172 -23.37 10.81 -7.90
CA HIS A 172 -23.61 9.37 -7.81
C HIS A 172 -24.14 8.98 -6.43
N SER A 173 -24.79 7.81 -6.33
CA SER A 173 -25.15 7.27 -5.02
C SER A 173 -23.89 6.97 -4.21
N ARG A 174 -24.00 7.07 -2.88
CA ARG A 174 -22.89 6.80 -1.97
C ARG A 174 -22.31 5.40 -2.18
N GLU A 175 -23.18 4.42 -2.42
CA GLU A 175 -22.81 3.02 -2.67
C GLU A 175 -21.99 2.86 -3.95
N THR A 176 -22.34 3.60 -5.02
CA THR A 176 -21.59 3.57 -6.29
C THR A 176 -20.18 4.11 -6.10
N VAL A 177 -20.03 5.20 -5.35
CA VAL A 177 -18.72 5.80 -5.05
C VAL A 177 -17.84 4.84 -4.22
N ILE A 178 -18.42 4.16 -3.21
CA ILE A 178 -17.71 3.14 -2.41
C ILE A 178 -17.20 2.01 -3.31
N GLU A 179 -18.05 1.47 -4.18
CA GLU A 179 -17.66 0.38 -5.08
C GLU A 179 -16.57 0.83 -6.07
N ALA A 180 -16.60 2.09 -6.53
CA ALA A 180 -15.56 2.64 -7.40
C ALA A 180 -14.22 2.72 -6.67
N MET A 181 -14.19 3.30 -5.47
CA MET A 181 -13.00 3.36 -4.61
C MET A 181 -12.47 1.97 -4.28
N GLN A 182 -13.35 1.03 -3.90
CA GLN A 182 -12.97 -0.35 -3.62
C GLN A 182 -12.44 -1.07 -4.87
N THR A 183 -12.99 -0.80 -6.06
CA THR A 183 -12.46 -1.36 -7.32
C THR A 183 -11.03 -0.88 -7.57
N CYS A 184 -10.73 0.41 -7.35
CA CYS A 184 -9.35 0.93 -7.41
C CYS A 184 -8.44 0.20 -6.43
N ILE A 185 -8.83 0.10 -5.15
CA ILE A 185 -8.03 -0.54 -4.09
C ILE A 185 -7.77 -2.01 -4.43
N THR A 186 -8.81 -2.77 -4.78
CA THR A 186 -8.74 -4.21 -5.04
C THR A 186 -7.94 -4.52 -6.29
N LEU A 187 -8.11 -3.79 -7.40
CA LEU A 187 -7.30 -4.01 -8.60
C LEU A 187 -5.86 -3.51 -8.41
N GLY A 188 -5.68 -2.42 -7.66
CA GLY A 188 -4.38 -1.83 -7.36
C GLY A 188 -3.41 -2.82 -6.73
N VAL A 189 -3.85 -3.66 -5.78
CA VAL A 189 -2.96 -4.64 -5.13
C VAL A 189 -2.43 -5.72 -6.07
N PHE A 190 -3.18 -6.06 -7.12
CA PHE A 190 -2.72 -7.00 -8.16
C PHE A 190 -1.86 -6.32 -9.23
N SER A 191 -1.94 -4.99 -9.35
CA SER A 191 -1.24 -4.23 -10.39
C SER A 191 0.24 -3.97 -10.11
N THR A 192 0.80 -4.46 -8.99
CA THR A 192 2.19 -4.15 -8.56
C THR A 192 3.27 -4.50 -9.58
N LYS A 193 3.07 -5.56 -10.38
CA LYS A 193 3.95 -5.97 -11.49
C LYS A 193 3.45 -5.55 -12.87
N HIS A 194 2.32 -4.84 -12.91
CA HIS A 194 1.59 -4.46 -14.11
C HIS A 194 1.48 -2.94 -14.20
N ASN A 195 1.00 -2.43 -15.33
CA ASN A 195 0.67 -1.01 -15.43
C ASN A 195 -0.78 -0.79 -14.96
N SER A 196 -0.98 -0.24 -13.76
CA SER A 196 -2.33 0.02 -13.23
C SER A 196 -3.18 0.92 -14.14
N ALA A 197 -2.55 1.84 -14.89
CA ALA A 197 -3.24 2.70 -15.85
C ALA A 197 -3.77 1.92 -17.07
N ALA A 198 -3.24 0.73 -17.34
CA ALA A 198 -3.81 -0.17 -18.34
C ALA A 198 -5.13 -0.78 -17.86
N TRP A 199 -5.34 -0.89 -16.54
CA TRP A 199 -6.52 -1.54 -15.98
C TRP A 199 -7.60 -0.55 -15.56
N ILE A 200 -7.22 0.62 -15.05
CA ILE A 200 -8.13 1.56 -14.40
C ILE A 200 -7.94 2.96 -14.98
N VAL A 201 -9.04 3.54 -15.47
CA VAL A 201 -9.10 4.98 -15.78
C VAL A 201 -9.69 5.67 -14.54
N SER A 202 -8.91 6.54 -13.92
CA SER A 202 -9.29 7.31 -12.72
C SER A 202 -9.02 8.81 -12.96
N PRO A 203 -9.48 9.71 -12.07
CA PRO A 203 -9.15 11.13 -12.19
C PRO A 203 -7.64 11.34 -12.18
N LYS A 204 -7.16 12.38 -12.88
CA LYS A 204 -5.73 12.60 -13.07
C LYS A 204 -4.94 12.66 -11.75
N ASN A 205 -5.45 13.40 -10.76
CA ASN A 205 -4.81 13.48 -9.44
C ASN A 205 -4.64 12.10 -8.80
N THR A 206 -5.69 11.27 -8.84
CA THR A 206 -5.66 9.90 -8.31
C THR A 206 -4.67 9.01 -9.07
N ALA A 207 -4.68 9.07 -10.41
CA ALA A 207 -3.83 8.26 -11.27
C ALA A 207 -2.34 8.60 -11.10
N ASP A 208 -1.99 9.89 -11.24
CA ASP A 208 -0.61 10.38 -11.14
C ASP A 208 -0.05 10.10 -9.73
N PHE A 209 -0.84 10.36 -8.68
CA PHE A 209 -0.43 10.09 -7.30
C PHE A 209 -0.18 8.61 -7.05
N TYR A 210 -1.05 7.72 -7.53
CA TYR A 210 -0.86 6.28 -7.38
C TYR A 210 0.36 5.79 -8.16
N GLU A 211 0.60 6.31 -9.37
CA GLU A 211 1.80 5.94 -10.14
C GLU A 211 3.08 6.25 -9.37
N ASN A 212 3.14 7.44 -8.76
CA ASN A 212 4.29 7.98 -8.04
C ASN A 212 4.52 7.33 -6.66
N THR A 213 3.45 6.97 -5.95
CA THR A 213 3.53 6.58 -4.53
C THR A 213 3.05 5.17 -4.23
N LYS A 214 2.32 4.54 -5.17
CA LYS A 214 1.56 3.29 -4.98
C LYS A 214 0.48 3.36 -3.90
N VAL A 215 0.06 4.57 -3.52
CA VAL A 215 -1.01 4.85 -2.58
C VAL A 215 -2.19 5.47 -3.34
N TRP A 216 -3.41 5.00 -3.10
CA TRP A 216 -4.60 5.58 -3.75
C TRP A 216 -5.02 6.87 -3.06
N LEU A 217 -5.12 7.97 -3.81
CA LEU A 217 -5.65 9.25 -3.31
C LEU A 217 -7.07 9.49 -3.84
N PHE A 218 -8.02 9.55 -2.91
CA PHE A 218 -9.41 9.93 -3.20
C PHE A 218 -9.68 11.33 -2.68
N ASP A 219 -9.43 12.33 -3.53
CA ASP A 219 -9.59 13.76 -3.22
C ASP A 219 -10.76 14.42 -3.97
N ALA A 220 -11.39 13.69 -4.89
CA ALA A 220 -12.39 14.21 -5.82
C ALA A 220 -11.97 15.51 -6.55
N ASN A 221 -10.67 15.61 -6.87
CA ASN A 221 -10.00 16.80 -7.45
C ASN A 221 -10.08 18.07 -6.60
N LEU A 222 -10.31 17.95 -5.29
CA LEU A 222 -10.41 19.09 -4.38
C LEU A 222 -9.04 19.63 -3.95
N LEU A 223 -8.00 18.80 -3.99
CA LEU A 223 -6.66 19.21 -3.58
C LEU A 223 -5.97 20.03 -4.67
N ARG A 224 -5.49 21.22 -4.29
CA ARG A 224 -4.66 22.09 -5.14
C ARG A 224 -3.29 21.46 -5.43
N PRO A 225 -2.60 21.86 -6.52
CA PRO A 225 -1.29 21.31 -6.90
C PRO A 225 -0.25 21.31 -5.79
N GLU A 226 -0.22 22.36 -4.96
CA GLU A 226 0.72 22.48 -3.83
C GLU A 226 0.50 21.39 -2.76
N HIS A 227 -0.76 21.02 -2.48
CA HIS A 227 -1.06 19.91 -1.58
C HIS A 227 -0.59 18.59 -2.18
N LEU A 228 -0.84 18.38 -3.48
CA LEU A 228 -0.43 17.16 -4.19
C LEU A 228 1.09 17.01 -4.16
N THR A 229 1.84 18.06 -4.49
CA THR A 229 3.32 18.05 -4.42
C THR A 229 3.82 17.75 -3.01
N SER A 230 3.19 18.32 -1.97
CA SER A 230 3.53 18.01 -0.58
C SER A 230 3.27 16.54 -0.27
N LEU A 231 2.05 16.03 -0.51
CA LEU A 231 1.68 14.63 -0.26
C LEU A 231 2.55 13.65 -1.04
N GLU A 232 2.79 13.89 -2.33
CA GLU A 232 3.63 13.02 -3.16
C GLU A 232 5.02 12.91 -2.56
N SER A 233 5.63 14.04 -2.16
CA SER A 233 6.94 14.03 -1.53
C SER A 233 6.98 13.26 -0.21
N LEU A 234 5.89 13.30 0.57
CA LEU A 234 5.77 12.56 1.83
C LEU A 234 5.77 11.05 1.57
N PHE A 235 4.88 10.59 0.70
CA PHE A 235 4.66 9.17 0.43
C PHE A 235 5.69 8.56 -0.54
N SER A 236 6.45 9.38 -1.29
CA SER A 236 7.60 8.91 -2.06
C SER A 236 8.88 8.82 -1.23
N SER A 237 9.03 9.68 -0.21
CA SER A 237 10.26 9.75 0.60
C SER A 237 10.23 8.85 1.84
N VAL A 238 9.04 8.56 2.38
CA VAL A 238 8.87 7.61 3.48
C VAL A 238 8.54 6.24 2.89
N PRO A 239 9.36 5.20 3.14
CA PRO A 239 9.09 3.85 2.64
C PRO A 239 7.70 3.32 3.04
N ALA A 240 7.02 2.67 2.09
CA ALA A 240 5.70 2.10 2.33
C ALA A 240 5.69 0.99 3.40
N THR A 241 6.81 0.30 3.57
CA THR A 241 7.03 -0.69 4.62
C THR A 241 7.00 -0.07 6.02
N LEU A 242 7.40 1.21 6.16
CA LEU A 242 7.28 1.92 7.43
C LEU A 242 5.84 2.20 7.82
N HIS A 243 5.04 2.75 6.91
CA HIS A 243 3.70 3.25 7.23
C HIS A 243 2.55 2.28 6.94
N GLY A 244 2.69 1.34 6.00
CA GLY A 244 1.63 0.39 5.62
C GLY A 244 0.37 1.03 4.98
N ILE A 245 0.31 2.35 4.88
CA ILE A 245 -0.77 3.09 4.19
C ILE A 245 -0.83 2.74 2.71
N ILE A 246 -2.03 2.43 2.23
CA ILE A 246 -2.32 2.17 0.80
C ILE A 246 -3.44 3.06 0.25
N THR A 247 -4.16 3.77 1.12
CA THR A 247 -5.27 4.64 0.71
C THR A 247 -5.32 5.92 1.54
N LEU A 248 -5.55 7.04 0.85
CA LEU A 248 -5.78 8.37 1.41
C LEU A 248 -7.20 8.83 1.04
N PHE A 249 -7.94 9.31 2.04
CA PHE A 249 -9.25 9.91 1.84
C PHE A 249 -9.20 11.39 2.20
N VAL A 250 -9.82 12.24 1.40
CA VAL A 250 -10.20 13.59 1.83
C VAL A 250 -11.66 13.53 2.27
N PRO A 251 -11.96 13.49 3.58
CA PRO A 251 -13.32 13.22 4.05
C PRO A 251 -14.33 14.27 3.62
N GLU A 252 -13.92 15.53 3.56
CA GLU A 252 -14.74 16.64 3.10
C GLU A 252 -15.11 16.51 1.61
N ALA A 253 -14.25 15.88 0.81
CA ALA A 253 -14.49 15.66 -0.62
C ALA A 253 -15.33 14.40 -0.87
N THR A 254 -15.03 13.33 -0.14
CA THR A 254 -15.56 11.99 -0.43
C THR A 254 -16.75 11.59 0.44
N GLY A 255 -16.93 12.23 1.61
CA GLY A 255 -17.90 11.82 2.62
C GLY A 255 -17.50 10.53 3.35
N PHE A 256 -16.23 10.11 3.25
CA PHE A 256 -15.69 8.91 3.90
C PHE A 256 -14.46 9.24 4.74
N SER A 257 -14.35 8.59 5.88
CA SER A 257 -13.20 8.68 6.77
C SER A 257 -12.53 7.31 6.87
N ALA A 258 -11.21 7.30 6.95
CA ALA A 258 -10.37 6.16 7.28
C ALA A 258 -10.79 5.48 8.59
N ALA A 259 -11.43 6.20 9.50
CA ALA A 259 -11.97 5.65 10.75
C ALA A 259 -13.18 4.71 10.51
N ASP A 260 -13.88 4.81 9.38
CA ASP A 260 -15.00 3.92 9.03
C ASP A 260 -14.48 2.62 8.39
N THR A 261 -13.80 1.82 9.19
CA THR A 261 -13.18 0.54 8.79
C THR A 261 -14.18 -0.53 8.33
N SER A 262 -15.48 -0.31 8.54
CA SER A 262 -16.54 -1.24 8.12
C SER A 262 -16.91 -1.13 6.63
N ARG A 263 -16.56 -0.01 5.98
CA ARG A 263 -16.98 0.31 4.61
C ARG A 263 -16.08 -0.27 3.55
N PHE A 264 -14.79 -0.27 3.80
CA PHE A 264 -13.77 -0.65 2.84
C PHE A 264 -13.01 -1.87 3.33
N ARG A 265 -12.75 -2.78 2.40
CA ARG A 265 -11.90 -3.96 2.63
C ARG A 265 -10.49 -3.59 2.17
N ILE A 266 -9.76 -2.95 3.08
CA ILE A 266 -8.44 -2.36 2.83
C ILE A 266 -7.36 -3.37 3.27
N PRO A 267 -6.49 -3.88 2.37
CA PRO A 267 -5.42 -4.82 2.72
C PRO A 267 -4.22 -4.19 3.47
N GLY A 268 -4.35 -2.94 3.90
CA GLY A 268 -3.32 -2.16 4.60
C GLY A 268 -3.97 -1.07 5.47
N MET A 269 -3.26 0.02 5.69
CA MET A 269 -3.79 1.16 6.46
C MET A 269 -4.38 2.24 5.54
N SER A 270 -5.30 3.03 6.09
CA SER A 270 -5.85 4.22 5.46
C SER A 270 -5.58 5.46 6.30
N LEU A 271 -5.51 6.61 5.65
CA LEU A 271 -5.29 7.89 6.31
C LEU A 271 -6.27 8.93 5.81
N ASP A 272 -6.83 9.72 6.72
CA ASP A 272 -7.56 10.92 6.35
C ASP A 272 -6.57 12.06 6.07
N ILE A 273 -6.82 12.80 5.00
CA ILE A 273 -6.09 14.00 4.63
C ILE A 273 -6.98 15.21 4.89
N PRO A 274 -6.54 16.18 5.71
CA PRO A 274 -7.34 17.34 6.01
C PRO A 274 -7.42 18.28 4.81
N LEU A 275 -8.56 18.95 4.63
CA LEU A 275 -8.67 20.06 3.68
C LEU A 275 -8.33 21.39 4.36
N VAL A 276 -7.03 21.65 4.51
CA VAL A 276 -6.49 22.89 5.09
C VAL A 276 -5.56 23.54 4.07
N ASP A 277 -5.58 24.87 3.98
CA ASP A 277 -4.74 25.63 3.05
C ASP A 277 -3.24 25.47 3.35
N MET A 278 -2.40 25.65 2.33
CA MET A 278 -0.93 25.63 2.45
C MET A 278 -0.33 26.93 3.03
N GLU A 279 -1.11 28.02 3.10
CA GLU A 279 -0.62 29.34 3.55
C GLU A 279 -0.38 29.46 5.05
N PRO A 280 -1.25 28.92 5.94
CA PRO A 280 -0.98 28.92 7.37
C PRO A 280 0.30 28.11 7.65
N MET A 281 1.20 28.69 8.44
CA MET A 281 2.48 28.06 8.80
C MET A 281 2.47 27.65 10.26
N ARG A 282 2.85 26.41 10.53
CA ARG A 282 3.10 25.91 11.89
C ARG A 282 4.49 26.31 12.34
N ASP A 283 4.58 27.02 13.45
CA ASP A 283 5.86 27.34 14.07
C ASP A 283 6.41 26.11 14.82
N LEU A 284 7.63 25.70 14.46
CA LEU A 284 8.35 24.59 15.06
C LEU A 284 9.59 25.05 15.85
N SER A 285 9.83 26.35 15.96
CA SER A 285 11.07 26.90 16.53
C SER A 285 11.18 26.76 18.05
N MET A 286 10.06 26.57 18.74
CA MET A 286 10.02 26.53 20.21
C MET A 286 10.47 25.17 20.77
N TYR A 287 10.20 24.07 20.06
CA TYR A 287 10.44 22.72 20.53
C TYR A 287 10.86 21.80 19.37
N PRO A 288 11.89 20.94 19.55
CA PRO A 288 12.75 20.83 20.72
C PRO A 288 13.63 22.07 20.96
N ALA A 289 13.87 22.39 22.23
CA ALA A 289 14.67 23.55 22.60
C ALA A 289 16.09 23.48 21.99
N GLY A 290 16.49 24.52 21.26
CA GLY A 290 17.80 24.59 20.61
C GLY A 290 17.86 23.99 19.20
N ALA A 291 16.85 23.24 18.77
CA ALA A 291 16.76 22.75 17.39
C ALA A 291 16.30 23.86 16.44
N LEU A 292 17.07 24.11 15.38
CA LEU A 292 16.72 25.10 14.36
C LEU A 292 15.72 24.53 13.35
N MET A 293 14.48 24.32 13.80
CA MET A 293 13.39 23.88 12.94
C MET A 293 12.68 25.07 12.32
N ARG A 294 12.56 25.04 10.99
CA ARG A 294 11.88 26.09 10.23
C ARG A 294 10.37 25.86 10.28
N PRO A 295 9.54 26.92 10.22
CA PRO A 295 8.12 26.77 10.02
C PRO A 295 7.81 26.00 8.73
N ILE A 296 6.76 25.18 8.77
CA ILE A 296 6.26 24.41 7.63
C ILE A 296 4.76 24.68 7.47
N PRO A 297 4.17 24.43 6.28
CA PRO A 297 2.73 24.56 6.10
C PRO A 297 1.94 23.72 7.11
N GLU A 298 0.85 24.28 7.62
CA GLU A 298 -0.05 23.65 8.60
C GLU A 298 -0.64 22.35 8.05
N PHE A 299 -0.98 22.34 6.76
CA PHE A 299 -1.36 21.13 6.03
C PHE A 299 -0.30 20.03 6.16
N THR A 300 0.96 20.34 5.77
CA THR A 300 2.07 19.38 5.81
C THR A 300 2.32 18.88 7.23
N ALA A 301 2.31 19.79 8.22
CA ALA A 301 2.49 19.41 9.62
C ALA A 301 1.41 18.43 10.10
N THR A 302 0.14 18.69 9.75
CA THR A 302 -0.98 17.83 10.14
C THR A 302 -0.89 16.45 9.47
N VAL A 303 -0.48 16.39 8.20
CA VAL A 303 -0.26 15.10 7.52
C VAL A 303 0.91 14.35 8.16
N LEU A 304 2.00 15.03 8.53
CA LEU A 304 3.13 14.43 9.22
C LEU A 304 2.76 13.86 10.59
N GLU A 305 1.94 14.56 11.37
CA GLU A 305 1.45 14.05 12.66
C GLU A 305 0.65 12.75 12.49
N ARG A 306 -0.24 12.73 11.50
CA ARG A 306 -1.03 11.54 11.17
C ARG A 306 -0.14 10.40 10.68
N LEU A 307 0.82 10.70 9.79
CA LEU A 307 1.78 9.73 9.27
C LEU A 307 2.67 9.16 10.38
N ALA A 308 3.18 10.00 11.28
CA ALA A 308 3.96 9.55 12.44
C ALA A 308 3.15 8.60 13.32
N ALA A 309 1.90 8.94 13.65
CA ALA A 309 1.02 8.07 14.42
C ALA A 309 0.78 6.72 13.73
N THR A 310 0.62 6.73 12.41
CA THR A 310 0.46 5.50 11.62
C THR A 310 1.72 4.65 11.62
N ILE A 311 2.91 5.23 11.39
CA ILE A 311 4.19 4.51 11.42
C ILE A 311 4.40 3.87 12.80
N GLN A 312 4.19 4.62 13.88
CA GLN A 312 4.33 4.10 15.25
C GLN A 312 3.37 2.93 15.50
N THR A 313 2.11 3.07 15.08
CA THR A 313 1.11 2.01 15.22
C THR A 313 1.51 0.77 14.44
N HIS A 314 1.92 0.93 13.19
CA HIS A 314 2.29 -0.15 12.28
C HIS A 314 3.55 -0.89 12.76
N GLN A 315 4.63 -0.15 13.07
CA GLN A 315 5.93 -0.71 13.43
C GLN A 315 5.94 -1.31 14.85
N LEU A 316 5.35 -0.64 15.84
CA LEU A 316 5.37 -1.14 17.23
C LEU A 316 4.47 -2.37 17.43
N GLN A 317 3.47 -2.60 16.57
CA GLN A 317 2.71 -3.85 16.56
C GLN A 317 3.60 -5.04 16.13
N GLN A 318 4.54 -4.82 15.22
CA GLN A 318 5.45 -5.83 14.69
C GLN A 318 6.72 -5.97 15.56
N ARG A 319 7.03 -4.97 16.38
CA ARG A 319 8.25 -4.86 17.20
C ARG A 319 7.93 -4.73 18.69
N PRO A 320 7.39 -5.78 19.34
CA PRO A 320 7.10 -5.74 20.78
C PRO A 320 8.34 -5.44 21.64
N ASP A 321 9.53 -5.88 21.19
CA ASP A 321 10.82 -5.58 21.84
C ASP A 321 11.13 -4.08 21.90
N LEU A 322 10.84 -3.36 20.82
CA LEU A 322 11.07 -1.92 20.75
C LEU A 322 10.04 -1.17 21.59
N ARG A 323 8.78 -1.63 21.55
CA ARG A 323 7.70 -1.08 22.36
C ARG A 323 8.04 -1.12 23.86
N GLU A 324 8.55 -2.25 24.35
CA GLU A 324 8.98 -2.36 25.75
C GLU A 324 10.12 -1.40 26.10
N ARG A 325 11.10 -1.24 25.21
CA ARG A 325 12.22 -0.29 25.41
C ARG A 325 11.75 1.16 25.44
N VAL A 326 10.87 1.55 24.51
CA VAL A 326 10.23 2.87 24.48
C VAL A 326 9.49 3.12 25.80
N HIS A 327 8.66 2.17 26.22
CA HIS A 327 7.91 2.25 27.47
C HIS A 327 8.84 2.41 28.68
N HIS A 328 9.88 1.58 28.77
CA HIS A 328 10.84 1.62 29.87
C HIS A 328 11.59 2.95 29.94
N PHE A 329 12.12 3.43 28.81
CA PHE A 329 12.86 4.69 28.75
C PHE A 329 12.00 5.88 29.21
N PHE A 330 10.84 6.06 28.60
CA PHE A 330 9.99 7.21 28.90
C PHE A 330 9.38 7.15 30.30
N THR A 331 9.15 5.96 30.85
CA THR A 331 8.74 5.79 32.25
C THR A 331 9.85 6.20 33.21
N LEU A 332 11.09 5.77 32.95
CA LEU A 332 12.27 6.15 33.75
C LEU A 332 12.49 7.67 33.74
N MET A 333 12.39 8.29 32.56
CA MET A 333 12.59 9.74 32.41
C MET A 333 11.51 10.54 33.12
N THR A 334 10.25 10.08 33.11
CA THR A 334 9.17 10.70 33.88
C THR A 334 9.41 10.58 35.39
N ALA A 335 9.79 9.39 35.87
CA ALA A 335 10.04 9.17 37.31
C ALA A 335 11.19 10.02 37.86
N ARG A 336 12.17 10.38 37.01
CA ARG A 336 13.32 11.22 37.35
C ARG A 336 13.15 12.70 37.00
N ALA A 337 12.06 13.06 36.32
CA ALA A 337 11.82 14.40 35.78
C ALA A 337 13.03 14.99 35.02
N ASP A 338 13.64 14.21 34.13
CA ASP A 338 14.81 14.67 33.36
C ASP A 338 14.43 15.90 32.51
N PRO A 339 14.95 17.11 32.83
CA PRO A 339 14.53 18.33 32.17
C PRO A 339 14.96 18.37 30.69
N THR A 340 15.99 17.60 30.33
CA THR A 340 16.54 17.58 28.97
C THR A 340 15.65 16.76 28.04
N VAL A 341 15.09 15.65 28.53
CA VAL A 341 14.08 14.88 27.79
C VAL A 341 12.74 15.61 27.75
N VAL A 342 12.35 16.26 28.84
CA VAL A 342 11.12 17.09 28.88
C VAL A 342 11.20 18.24 27.85
N SER A 343 12.38 18.84 27.65
CA SER A 343 12.59 19.94 26.70
C SER A 343 12.42 19.56 25.22
N LEU A 344 12.32 18.25 24.91
CA LEU A 344 11.99 17.78 23.57
C LEU A 344 10.52 18.03 23.20
N PHE A 345 9.65 18.22 24.20
CA PHE A 345 8.21 18.22 24.00
C PHE A 345 7.58 19.55 24.44
N PRO A 346 6.51 20.00 23.76
CA PRO A 346 5.61 20.99 24.31
C PRO A 346 5.02 20.52 25.65
N PRO A 347 4.58 21.46 26.52
CA PRO A 347 4.04 21.13 27.84
C PRO A 347 2.90 20.10 27.78
N ASP A 348 2.04 20.18 26.77
CA ASP A 348 0.88 19.30 26.59
C ASP A 348 1.26 17.86 26.22
N PHE A 349 2.50 17.61 25.79
CA PHE A 349 3.01 16.28 25.39
C PHE A 349 4.06 15.73 26.35
N ALA A 350 4.79 16.59 27.07
CA ALA A 350 5.91 16.19 27.93
C ALA A 350 5.56 15.14 29.01
N TYR A 351 4.30 15.12 29.45
CA TYR A 351 3.79 14.22 30.50
C TYR A 351 2.75 13.22 30.02
N ARG A 352 2.59 13.08 28.70
CA ARG A 352 1.71 12.06 28.10
C ARG A 352 2.31 10.65 28.19
N THR A 353 1.54 9.67 27.73
CA THR A 353 1.99 8.27 27.69
C THR A 353 3.29 8.13 26.88
N PRO A 354 4.12 7.12 27.17
CA PRO A 354 5.32 6.83 26.37
C PRO A 354 5.05 6.76 24.86
N GLU A 355 3.95 6.13 24.46
CA GLU A 355 3.55 5.98 23.06
C GLU A 355 3.17 7.32 22.41
N GLU A 356 2.44 8.19 23.12
CA GLU A 356 2.12 9.53 22.62
C GLU A 356 3.38 10.41 22.49
N ARG A 357 4.32 10.30 23.44
CA ARG A 357 5.61 11.00 23.35
C ARG A 357 6.44 10.50 22.19
N MET A 358 6.49 9.18 21.99
CA MET A 358 7.18 8.58 20.84
C MET A 358 6.58 9.03 19.51
N THR A 359 5.24 9.07 19.42
CA THR A 359 4.54 9.57 18.23
C THR A 359 4.88 11.02 17.94
N TYR A 360 4.91 11.87 18.96
CA TYR A 360 5.28 13.27 18.79
C TYR A 360 6.77 13.46 18.45
N LEU A 361 7.65 12.59 18.95
CA LEU A 361 9.04 12.55 18.54
C LEU A 361 9.19 12.14 17.07
N GLY A 362 8.40 11.16 16.62
CA GLY A 362 8.33 10.75 15.22
C GLY A 362 7.85 11.86 14.30
N PHE A 363 6.89 12.69 14.74
CA PHE A 363 6.51 13.91 14.02
C PHE A 363 7.72 14.84 13.79
N TYR A 364 8.48 15.14 14.84
CA TYR A 364 9.68 15.98 14.68
C TYR A 364 10.77 15.31 13.86
N TRP A 365 10.92 13.98 13.97
CA TRP A 365 11.86 13.21 13.16
C TRP A 365 11.55 13.36 11.68
N LEU A 366 10.28 13.18 11.28
CA LEU A 366 9.83 13.40 9.90
C LEU A 366 9.96 14.87 9.47
N ALA A 367 9.70 15.82 10.37
CA ALA A 367 9.82 17.24 10.06
C ALA A 367 11.27 17.66 9.78
N ASN A 368 12.22 17.28 10.66
CA ASN A 368 13.63 17.62 10.49
C ASN A 368 14.56 16.82 11.44
N SER A 369 14.80 15.55 11.16
CA SER A 369 15.71 14.73 11.98
C SER A 369 17.15 15.24 12.00
N HIS A 370 17.61 15.96 10.97
CA HIS A 370 18.93 16.61 10.98
C HIS A 370 19.08 17.63 12.12
N ALA A 371 18.15 18.58 12.21
CA ALA A 371 18.21 19.61 13.26
C ALA A 371 18.08 19.00 14.66
N LEU A 372 17.30 17.91 14.79
CA LEU A 372 17.20 17.15 16.04
C LEU A 372 18.52 16.51 16.42
N LEU A 373 19.15 15.80 15.48
CA LEU A 373 20.42 15.11 15.71
C LEU A 373 21.56 16.09 15.98
N GLU A 374 21.65 17.20 15.25
CA GLU A 374 22.64 18.27 15.53
C GLU A 374 22.55 18.74 16.98
N THR A 375 21.33 19.00 17.45
CA THR A 375 21.07 19.48 18.81
C THR A 375 21.39 18.41 19.86
N ALA A 376 20.91 17.18 19.66
CA ALA A 376 21.12 16.09 20.59
C ALA A 376 22.61 15.68 20.67
N VAL A 377 23.34 15.76 19.57
CA VAL A 377 24.79 15.53 19.52
C VAL A 377 25.53 16.61 20.31
N ALA A 378 25.21 17.90 20.10
CA ALA A 378 25.81 18.98 20.86
C ALA A 378 25.57 18.84 22.38
N GLN A 379 24.38 18.39 22.77
CA GLN A 379 24.06 18.06 24.16
C GLN A 379 24.84 16.85 24.67
N ALA A 380 24.99 15.80 23.85
CA ALA A 380 25.75 14.59 24.20
C ALA A 380 27.24 14.88 24.43
N GLU A 381 27.83 15.80 23.66
CA GLU A 381 29.20 16.30 23.87
C GLU A 381 29.36 16.99 25.23
N GLN A 382 28.29 17.60 25.75
CA GLN A 382 28.24 18.22 27.08
C GLN A 382 27.87 17.24 28.20
N GLY A 383 27.75 15.94 27.89
CA GLY A 383 27.37 14.89 28.84
C GLY A 383 25.88 14.65 28.99
N VAL A 384 25.02 15.40 28.28
CA VAL A 384 23.56 15.25 28.28
C VAL A 384 23.16 14.30 27.15
N ARG A 385 23.05 13.00 27.46
CA ARG A 385 22.88 11.96 26.44
C ARG A 385 21.46 11.44 26.25
N ALA A 386 20.56 11.69 27.20
CA ALA A 386 19.19 11.16 27.15
C ALA A 386 18.39 11.59 25.89
N PRO A 387 18.53 12.84 25.39
CA PRO A 387 17.92 13.25 24.13
C PRO A 387 18.38 12.43 22.92
N LEU A 388 19.69 12.18 22.80
CA LEU A 388 20.23 11.32 21.73
C LEU A 388 19.65 9.91 21.81
N PHE A 389 19.48 9.36 23.01
CA PHE A 389 18.88 8.04 23.17
C PHE A 389 17.42 7.99 22.69
N ALA A 390 16.62 9.02 22.99
CA ALA A 390 15.25 9.11 22.49
C ALA A 390 15.23 9.08 20.95
N LEU A 391 16.14 9.79 20.30
CA LEU A 391 16.27 9.77 18.83
C LEU A 391 16.77 8.42 18.28
N LEU A 392 17.60 7.69 19.03
CA LEU A 392 18.01 6.34 18.63
C LEU A 392 16.86 5.33 18.68
N LEU A 393 15.87 5.51 19.57
CA LEU A 393 14.65 4.70 19.54
C LEU A 393 13.84 4.95 18.27
N GLU A 394 13.75 6.21 17.82
CA GLU A 394 13.08 6.55 16.56
C GLU A 394 13.85 6.01 15.35
N ALA A 395 15.18 6.10 15.37
CA ALA A 395 16.01 5.50 14.34
C ALA A 395 15.85 3.96 14.28
N ASP A 396 15.75 3.26 15.43
CA ASP A 396 15.48 1.81 15.45
C ASP A 396 14.11 1.49 14.85
N LEU A 397 13.11 2.32 15.13
CA LEU A 397 11.78 2.21 14.55
C LEU A 397 11.80 2.38 13.02
N CYS A 398 12.43 3.46 12.54
CA CYS A 398 12.51 3.79 11.12
C CYS A 398 13.47 2.90 10.31
N SER A 399 14.30 2.08 10.97
CA SER A 399 15.26 1.20 10.29
C SER A 399 14.70 -0.16 9.88
N GLU A 400 13.53 -0.56 10.40
CA GLU A 400 12.92 -1.88 10.10
C GLU A 400 13.86 -3.07 10.38
N GLN A 401 14.66 -2.98 11.45
CA GLN A 401 15.74 -3.93 11.79
C GLN A 401 16.98 -3.90 10.88
N GLY A 402 17.01 -3.03 9.87
CA GLY A 402 18.17 -2.80 9.01
C GLY A 402 19.30 -2.01 9.68
N ASP A 403 20.45 -1.97 9.01
CA ASP A 403 21.65 -1.23 9.45
C ASP A 403 21.65 0.24 8.98
N THR A 404 20.54 0.72 8.42
CA THR A 404 20.35 2.11 8.01
C THR A 404 18.98 2.62 8.48
N ALA A 405 18.85 3.93 8.64
CA ALA A 405 17.55 4.59 8.82
C ALA A 405 17.47 5.84 7.95
N PRO A 406 16.25 6.21 7.49
CA PRO A 406 16.04 7.47 6.81
C PRO A 406 16.11 8.65 7.78
N LEU A 407 16.85 9.66 7.40
CA LEU A 407 16.81 11.02 7.93
C LEU A 407 15.92 11.87 7.02
N PHE A 408 15.21 12.81 7.61
CA PHE A 408 14.18 13.57 6.94
C PHE A 408 14.35 15.07 7.16
N ARG A 409 13.90 15.83 6.17
CA ARG A 409 13.82 17.28 6.26
C ARG A 409 12.70 17.83 5.38
N VAL A 410 11.80 18.58 5.99
CA VAL A 410 10.78 19.35 5.27
C VAL A 410 11.27 20.78 5.01
N ASN A 411 11.03 21.27 3.80
CA ASN A 411 11.30 22.66 3.46
C ASN A 411 10.08 23.57 3.76
N PRO A 412 10.23 24.90 3.71
CA PRO A 412 9.11 25.81 3.94
C PRO A 412 7.96 25.73 2.93
N THR A 413 8.12 25.02 1.81
CA THR A 413 7.03 24.78 0.84
C THR A 413 6.28 23.48 1.11
N GLY A 414 6.60 22.77 2.20
CA GLY A 414 5.94 21.52 2.58
C GLY A 414 6.44 20.27 1.84
N VAL A 415 7.59 20.36 1.16
CA VAL A 415 8.21 19.22 0.45
C VAL A 415 9.18 18.51 1.40
N LEU A 416 9.02 17.19 1.51
CA LEU A 416 9.89 16.31 2.29
C LEU A 416 11.04 15.77 1.44
N PHE A 417 12.22 15.77 2.03
CA PHE A 417 13.42 15.13 1.51
C PHE A 417 13.87 14.05 2.49
N SER A 418 14.41 12.96 1.96
CA SER A 418 15.06 11.91 2.76
C SER A 418 16.49 11.63 2.32
N GLU A 419 17.32 11.24 3.28
CA GLU A 419 18.64 10.66 3.04
C GLU A 419 18.85 9.49 3.99
N GLU A 420 19.71 8.53 3.64
CA GLU A 420 20.00 7.40 4.54
C GLU A 420 21.19 7.70 5.44
N THR A 421 21.10 7.23 6.68
CA THR A 421 22.26 7.16 7.57
C THR A 421 22.50 5.74 8.08
N ALA A 422 23.77 5.42 8.32
CA ALA A 422 24.17 4.16 8.91
C ALA A 422 23.89 4.12 10.41
N LEU A 423 23.44 2.97 10.88
CA LEU A 423 23.18 2.67 12.27
C LEU A 423 24.18 1.64 12.79
N ARG A 424 24.46 1.72 14.09
CA ARG A 424 25.15 0.66 14.80
C ARG A 424 24.14 -0.11 15.64
N ARG A 425 24.20 -1.43 15.50
CA ARG A 425 23.39 -2.37 16.25
C ARG A 425 24.24 -3.18 17.22
N VAL A 426 23.65 -3.53 18.36
CA VAL A 426 24.24 -4.44 19.34
C VAL A 426 23.25 -5.54 19.71
N PRO A 427 23.74 -6.77 19.95
CA PRO A 427 22.88 -7.87 20.37
C PRO A 427 22.33 -7.63 21.77
N HIS A 428 21.02 -7.84 21.95
CA HIS A 428 20.34 -7.81 23.24
C HIS A 428 19.96 -9.21 23.73
N GLY A 429 19.73 -10.14 22.78
CA GLY A 429 19.39 -11.53 23.03
C GLY A 429 19.43 -12.35 21.73
N PRO A 430 19.10 -13.66 21.77
CA PRO A 430 19.09 -14.49 20.57
C PRO A 430 18.14 -13.90 19.51
N GLY A 431 18.68 -13.53 18.35
CA GLY A 431 17.91 -12.96 17.24
C GLY A 431 17.42 -11.52 17.44
N LEU A 432 17.74 -10.87 18.57
CA LEU A 432 17.30 -9.51 18.87
C LEU A 432 18.49 -8.56 18.90
N THR A 433 18.46 -7.54 18.05
CA THR A 433 19.41 -6.43 18.04
C THR A 433 18.68 -5.12 18.28
N HIS A 434 19.37 -4.17 18.89
CA HIS A 434 18.87 -2.81 19.00
C HIS A 434 19.88 -1.81 18.47
N VAL A 435 19.37 -0.68 18.00
CA VAL A 435 20.20 0.45 17.64
C VAL A 435 20.78 1.07 18.90
N ASN A 436 22.11 1.23 18.91
CA ASN A 436 22.83 1.93 19.97
C ASN A 436 23.75 3.01 19.44
N GLY A 437 23.74 3.26 18.13
CA GLY A 437 24.45 4.38 17.56
C GLY A 437 23.99 4.73 16.15
N ILE A 438 24.36 5.94 15.73
CA ILE A 438 23.98 6.55 14.47
C ILE A 438 25.17 7.32 13.90
N ALA A 439 25.41 7.17 12.60
CA ALA A 439 26.40 7.97 11.89
C ALA A 439 25.80 9.37 11.64
N PHE A 440 26.47 10.41 12.09
CA PHE A 440 26.02 11.78 11.86
C PHE A 440 27.19 12.75 11.94
N SER A 441 27.23 13.75 11.05
CA SER A 441 28.33 14.72 10.94
C SER A 441 29.71 14.06 10.87
N SER A 442 29.83 13.04 10.00
CA SER A 442 31.06 12.26 9.76
C SER A 442 31.61 11.51 10.98
N ARG A 443 30.83 11.31 12.04
CA ARG A 443 31.20 10.57 13.24
C ARG A 443 30.12 9.57 13.61
N LEU A 444 30.51 8.49 14.29
CA LEU A 444 29.57 7.57 14.91
C LEU A 444 29.26 8.04 16.33
N TRP A 445 28.01 8.39 16.58
CA TRP A 445 27.48 8.71 17.90
C TRP A 445 26.87 7.45 18.49
N GLN A 446 27.30 7.07 19.69
CA GLN A 446 26.88 5.84 20.33
C GLN A 446 26.46 6.07 21.77
N TYR A 447 25.55 5.24 22.24
CA TYR A 447 25.03 5.25 23.59
C TYR A 447 24.88 3.81 24.10
N ASP A 448 25.34 3.54 25.31
CA ASP A 448 25.12 2.25 25.97
C ASP A 448 23.98 2.40 26.99
N MET A 449 22.97 1.53 26.92
CA MET A 449 21.87 1.48 27.90
C MET A 449 22.38 1.29 29.34
N ALA A 450 23.54 0.66 29.54
CA ALA A 450 24.18 0.57 30.86
C ALA A 450 24.53 1.95 31.45
N ASP A 451 24.65 2.99 30.62
CA ASP A 451 24.88 4.36 31.06
C ASP A 451 23.63 5.00 31.68
N LEU A 452 22.40 4.55 31.39
CA LEU A 452 21.17 5.04 32.05
C LEU A 452 21.12 4.71 33.55
N VAL A 453 21.78 3.60 33.93
CA VAL A 453 21.95 3.17 35.33
C VAL A 453 22.99 4.05 36.06
N ARG A 454 23.90 4.69 35.32
CA ARG A 454 25.00 5.51 35.84
C ARG A 454 24.71 7.01 35.90
N ILE A 455 23.55 7.45 35.39
CA ILE A 455 23.11 8.85 35.53
C ILE A 455 22.91 9.15 37.04
N PRO A 456 23.61 10.14 37.62
CA PRO A 456 23.54 10.41 39.05
C PRO A 456 22.12 10.71 39.51
N GLN A 457 21.74 10.14 40.66
CA GLN A 457 20.50 10.50 41.35
C GLN A 457 20.59 11.97 41.78
N PRO A 458 19.65 12.85 41.41
CA PRO A 458 19.54 14.14 42.08
C PRO A 458 19.10 13.89 43.53
N PHE A 459 19.83 14.50 44.45
CA PHE A 459 19.58 14.48 45.90
C PHE A 459 18.24 15.12 46.27
#